data_AF-A0AA42BUX3-F1
#
_entry.id   AF-A0AA42BUX3-F1
#
_cell.length_a   1.000
_cell.length_b   1.000
_cell.length_c   1.000
_cell.angle_alpha   90.00
_cell.angle_beta   90.00
_cell.angle_gamma   90.00
#
_symmetry.space_group_name_H-M   'P 1'
#
loop_
_entity.id
_entity.type
_entity.pdbx_description
1 polymer ?
#
loop_
_entity_poly.entity_id
_entity_poly.type
_entity_poly.pdbx_seq_one_letter_code
_entity_poly.pdbx_strand_id
1 'polypeptide(L)'
;MIIIVDAQPVELPALFATLIEQHLADRSPANEKHRPLPWLFPGGKAGHHITHSYLLTQIRELGLNPLANRNRALDDLVTTKPAPLVADLFAYSDQVTTKHANENAVEFATYASRRE
;
A
#
# COMPACT_ATOMS: atom_id res chain seq x y z
N MET A 1 -1.24 -4.44 15.95
CA MET A 1 -2.31 -3.43 15.78
C MET A 1 -3.20 -3.84 14.61
N ILE A 2 -4.52 -3.76 14.75
CA ILE A 2 -5.48 -4.07 13.68
C ILE A 2 -6.01 -2.76 13.12
N ILE A 3 -6.04 -2.62 11.80
CA ILE A 3 -6.70 -1.52 11.09
C ILE A 3 -7.84 -2.05 10.24
N ILE A 4 -8.81 -1.20 9.93
CA ILE A 4 -9.90 -1.52 9.01
C ILE A 4 -9.59 -0.87 7.66
N VAL A 5 -9.51 -1.69 6.61
CA VAL A 5 -9.37 -1.24 5.21
C VAL A 5 -10.56 -1.78 4.45
N ASP A 6 -11.42 -0.90 3.95
CA ASP A 6 -12.65 -1.27 3.22
C ASP A 6 -13.52 -2.33 3.97
N ALA A 7 -13.77 -2.07 5.25
CA ALA A 7 -14.48 -2.96 6.17
C ALA A 7 -13.79 -4.32 6.45
N GLN A 8 -12.58 -4.56 5.95
CA GLN A 8 -11.80 -5.76 6.26
C GLN A 8 -10.76 -5.46 7.35
N PRO A 9 -10.70 -6.26 8.43
CA PRO A 9 -9.64 -6.14 9.43
C PRO A 9 -8.32 -6.66 8.85
N VAL A 10 -7.27 -5.85 8.97
CA VAL A 10 -5.92 -6.20 8.54
C VAL A 10 -4.98 -6.09 9.72
N GLU A 11 -4.28 -7.18 10.03
CA GLU A 11 -3.20 -7.18 11.01
C GLU A 11 -1.96 -6.51 10.42
N LEU A 12 -1.51 -5.43 11.05
CA LEU A 12 -0.29 -4.76 10.63
C LEU A 12 0.94 -5.43 11.27
N PRO A 13 2.00 -5.70 10.48
CA PRO A 13 3.28 -6.12 11.02
C PRO A 13 3.80 -5.13 12.06
N ALA A 14 4.52 -5.63 13.07
CA ALA A 14 4.94 -4.84 14.22
C ALA A 14 5.68 -3.54 13.84
N LEU A 15 6.57 -3.60 12.84
CA LEU A 15 7.31 -2.44 12.36
C LEU A 15 6.38 -1.29 11.91
N PHE A 16 5.31 -1.62 11.20
CA PHE A 16 4.35 -0.62 10.73
C PHE A 16 3.41 -0.15 11.84
N ALA A 17 3.04 -1.03 12.77
CA ALA A 17 2.23 -0.67 13.93
C ALA A 17 2.91 0.44 14.74
N THR A 18 4.20 0.29 15.05
CA THR A 18 4.97 1.31 15.77
C THR A 18 5.00 2.66 15.04
N LEU A 19 5.20 2.66 13.72
CA LEU A 19 5.21 3.90 12.93
C LEU A 19 3.85 4.61 12.95
N ILE A 20 2.76 3.87 12.89
CA ILE A 20 1.41 4.44 12.97
C ILE A 20 1.12 4.95 14.38
N GLU A 21 1.50 4.22 15.43
CA GLU A 21 1.35 4.67 16.81
C GLU A 21 2.09 5.98 17.07
N GLN A 22 3.33 6.09 16.57
CA GLN A 22 4.11 7.32 16.62
C GLN A 22 3.42 8.46 15.86
N HIS A 23 2.98 8.22 14.64
CA HIS A 23 2.24 9.21 13.84
C HIS A 23 0.95 9.67 14.52
N LEU A 24 0.22 8.77 15.17
CA LEU A 24 -0.99 9.09 15.94
C LEU A 24 -0.70 9.88 17.22
N ALA A 25 0.50 9.74 17.79
CA ALA A 25 0.95 10.53 18.94
C ALA A 25 1.45 11.93 18.53
N ASP A 26 2.14 12.03 17.40
CA ASP A 26 2.75 13.28 16.91
C ASP A 26 1.76 14.23 16.23
N ARG A 27 0.54 13.76 15.90
CA ARG A 27 -0.47 14.61 15.27
C ARG A 27 -0.86 15.75 16.22
N SER A 28 -0.72 16.99 15.73
CA SER A 28 -1.00 18.18 16.54
C SER A 28 -2.45 18.17 17.05
N PRO A 29 -2.70 18.34 18.36
CA PRO A 29 -4.04 18.35 18.94
C PRO A 29 -4.88 19.53 18.42
N ALA A 30 -4.27 20.55 17.82
CA ALA A 30 -5.01 21.65 17.18
C ALA A 30 -5.94 21.16 16.05
N ASN A 31 -5.57 20.09 15.35
CA ASN A 31 -6.40 19.47 14.31
C ASN A 31 -7.54 18.62 14.89
N GLU A 32 -7.42 18.16 16.14
CA GLU A 32 -8.40 17.32 16.83
C GLU A 32 -9.41 18.10 17.68
N LYS A 33 -9.06 19.32 18.10
CA LYS A 33 -9.86 20.15 19.03
C LYS A 33 -11.31 20.42 18.61
N HIS A 34 -11.70 20.13 17.37
CA HIS A 34 -13.05 20.39 16.86
C HIS A 34 -13.82 19.13 16.42
N ARG A 35 -13.16 17.98 16.19
CA ARG A 35 -13.79 16.68 15.86
C ARG A 35 -12.72 15.59 15.78
N PRO A 36 -12.98 14.34 16.20
CA PRO A 36 -12.13 13.21 15.80
C PRO A 36 -12.04 13.15 14.28
N LEU A 37 -10.85 13.36 13.73
CA LEU A 37 -10.61 13.25 12.30
C LEU A 37 -10.61 11.77 11.92
N PRO A 38 -11.46 11.33 10.97
CA PRO A 38 -11.55 9.92 10.60
C PRO A 38 -10.34 9.44 9.76
N TRP A 39 -9.43 10.34 9.41
CA TRP A 39 -8.36 10.10 8.46
C TRP A 39 -7.06 9.73 9.17
N LEU A 40 -6.43 8.63 8.75
CA LEU A 40 -5.09 8.26 9.20
C LEU A 40 -4.07 9.36 8.88
N PHE A 41 -4.18 9.97 7.70
CA PHE A 41 -3.34 11.09 7.26
C PHE A 41 -4.19 12.35 7.07
N PRO A 42 -4.26 13.26 8.07
CA PRO A 42 -5.02 14.49 7.95
C PRO A 42 -4.35 15.45 6.96
N GLY A 43 -5.16 16.16 6.18
CA GLY A 43 -4.70 17.24 5.30
C GLY A 43 -4.57 18.57 6.04
N GLY A 44 -4.00 19.57 5.37
CA GLY A 44 -3.88 20.94 5.93
C GLY A 44 -5.20 21.71 6.02
N LYS A 45 -6.30 21.20 5.45
CA LYS A 45 -7.64 21.79 5.54
C LYS A 45 -8.51 20.96 6.47
N ALA A 46 -9.25 21.62 7.36
CA ALA A 46 -10.19 20.96 8.28
C ALA A 46 -11.16 20.05 7.51
N GLY A 47 -11.36 18.84 8.02
CA GLY A 47 -12.27 17.83 7.46
C GLY A 47 -11.75 17.05 6.25
N HIS A 48 -10.58 17.36 5.70
CA HIS A 48 -10.05 16.71 4.50
C HIS A 48 -8.85 15.81 4.83
N HIS A 49 -8.74 14.67 4.14
CA HIS A 49 -7.52 13.86 4.15
C HIS A 49 -6.41 14.55 3.36
N ILE A 50 -5.18 14.10 3.56
CA ILE A 50 -4.05 14.48 2.71
C ILE A 50 -4.40 14.20 1.24
N THR A 51 -4.06 15.11 0.33
CA THR A 51 -4.27 14.85 -1.10
C THR A 51 -3.20 13.87 -1.58
N HIS A 52 -3.59 13.00 -2.52
CA HIS A 52 -2.64 12.06 -3.13
C HIS A 52 -1.41 12.77 -3.69
N SER A 53 -1.59 13.87 -4.42
CA SER A 53 -0.49 14.64 -5.01
C SER A 53 0.48 15.17 -3.95
N TYR A 54 -0.04 15.69 -2.83
CA TYR A 54 0.80 16.21 -1.76
C TYR A 54 1.55 15.08 -1.03
N LEU A 55 0.88 13.95 -0.76
CA LEU A 55 1.52 12.77 -0.19
C LEU A 55 2.68 12.27 -1.10
N LEU A 56 2.46 12.21 -2.41
CA LEU A 56 3.52 11.82 -3.34
C LEU A 56 4.68 12.82 -3.37
N THR A 57 4.43 14.12 -3.19
CA THR A 57 5.49 15.13 -3.03
C THR A 57 6.31 14.86 -1.78
N GLN A 58 5.67 14.63 -0.63
CA GLN A 58 6.36 14.32 0.63
C GLN A 58 7.22 13.05 0.52
N ILE A 59 6.70 11.99 -0.12
CA ILE A 59 7.48 10.76 -0.34
C ILE A 59 8.72 11.03 -1.20
N ARG A 60 8.61 11.87 -2.23
CA ARG A 60 9.75 12.24 -3.09
C ARG A 60 10.79 13.10 -2.37
N GLU A 61 10.34 13.99 -1.49
CA GLU A 61 11.24 14.81 -0.66
C GLU A 61 12.07 13.96 0.31
N LEU A 62 11.55 12.79 0.71
CA LEU A 62 12.31 11.78 1.47
C LEU A 62 13.30 10.98 0.60
N GLY A 63 13.45 11.31 -0.69
CA GLY A 63 14.34 10.62 -1.63
C GLY A 63 13.77 9.31 -2.19
N LEU A 64 12.50 9.02 -1.93
CA LEU A 64 11.84 7.81 -2.42
C LEU A 64 11.17 8.06 -3.77
N ASN A 65 11.19 7.06 -4.65
CA ASN A 65 10.42 7.10 -5.90
C ASN A 65 9.18 6.21 -5.76
N PRO A 66 7.97 6.78 -5.59
CA PRO A 66 6.75 6.00 -5.36
C PRO A 66 6.48 4.96 -6.44
N LEU A 67 6.71 5.31 -7.72
CA LEU A 67 6.44 4.43 -8.83
C LEU A 67 7.47 3.30 -8.90
N ALA A 68 8.77 3.64 -8.80
CA ALA A 68 9.82 2.63 -8.81
C ALA A 68 9.69 1.66 -7.63
N ASN A 69 9.37 2.16 -6.44
CA ASN A 69 9.15 1.33 -5.25
C ASN A 69 7.92 0.43 -5.42
N ARG A 70 6.83 0.94 -6.01
CA ARG A 70 5.63 0.13 -6.30
C ARG A 70 5.92 -0.97 -7.32
N ASN A 71 6.67 -0.65 -8.37
CA ASN A 71 7.09 -1.64 -9.37
C ASN A 71 8.00 -2.70 -8.73
N ARG A 72 8.96 -2.29 -7.90
CA ARG A 72 9.85 -3.22 -7.22
C ARG A 72 9.09 -4.14 -6.25
N ALA A 73 8.14 -3.60 -5.49
CA ALA A 73 7.29 -4.42 -4.65
C ALA A 73 6.47 -5.43 -5.47
N LEU A 74 6.00 -5.03 -6.65
CA LEU A 74 5.30 -5.95 -7.56
C LEU A 74 6.24 -7.04 -8.10
N ASP A 75 7.47 -6.69 -8.48
CA ASP A 75 8.53 -7.64 -8.90
C ASP A 75 8.82 -8.68 -7.82
N ASP A 76 8.99 -8.23 -6.58
CA ASP A 76 9.23 -9.12 -5.44
C ASP A 76 8.02 -10.03 -5.16
N LEU A 77 6.80 -9.51 -5.33
CA LEU A 77 5.57 -10.30 -5.17
C LEU A 77 5.43 -11.38 -6.25
N VAL A 78 5.66 -11.05 -7.53
CA VAL A 78 5.59 -12.05 -8.62
C VAL A 78 6.73 -13.06 -8.59
N THR A 79 7.83 -12.76 -7.89
CA THR A 79 8.92 -13.73 -7.65
C THR A 79 8.55 -14.73 -6.56
N THR A 80 7.75 -14.31 -5.58
CA THR A 80 7.36 -15.17 -4.44
C THR A 80 6.03 -15.88 -4.64
N LYS A 81 5.16 -15.38 -5.53
CA LYS A 81 3.83 -15.93 -5.80
C LYS A 81 3.51 -15.90 -7.30
N PRO A 82 2.66 -16.81 -7.78
CA PRO A 82 2.19 -16.80 -9.18
C PRO A 82 1.53 -15.47 -9.56
N ALA A 83 1.88 -14.94 -10.74
CA ALA A 83 1.39 -13.66 -11.23
C ALA A 83 -0.14 -13.47 -11.22
N PRO A 84 -0.97 -14.47 -11.57
CA PRO A 84 -2.42 -14.30 -11.52
C PRO A 84 -2.95 -14.24 -10.08
N LEU A 85 -2.31 -14.92 -9.13
CA LEU A 85 -2.65 -14.79 -7.71
C LEU A 85 -2.34 -13.38 -7.20
N VAL A 86 -1.22 -12.80 -7.63
CA VAL A 86 -0.84 -11.43 -7.28
C VAL A 86 -1.82 -10.42 -7.90
N ALA A 87 -2.29 -10.66 -9.13
CA ALA A 87 -3.29 -9.82 -9.79
C ALA A 87 -4.59 -9.76 -8.97
N ASP A 88 -5.12 -10.93 -8.61
CA ASP A 88 -6.35 -11.06 -7.83
C ASP A 88 -6.22 -10.45 -6.43
N LEU A 89 -5.11 -10.71 -5.72
CA LEU A 89 -4.92 -10.26 -4.33
C LEU A 89 -4.68 -8.75 -4.21
N PHE A 90 -4.02 -8.13 -5.19
CA PHE A 90 -3.61 -6.72 -5.13
C PHE A 90 -4.32 -5.83 -6.15
N ALA A 91 -5.39 -6.36 -6.77
CA ALA A 91 -6.22 -5.68 -7.76
C ALA A 91 -5.42 -5.08 -8.94
N TYR A 92 -4.40 -5.81 -9.41
CA TYR A 92 -3.70 -5.51 -10.67
C TYR A 92 -4.34 -6.28 -11.82
N SER A 93 -4.12 -5.83 -13.06
CA SER A 93 -4.51 -6.63 -14.22
C SER A 93 -3.51 -7.78 -14.46
N ASP A 94 -4.00 -8.90 -14.99
CA ASP A 94 -3.17 -10.04 -15.36
C ASP A 94 -2.06 -9.65 -16.34
N GLN A 95 -2.33 -8.71 -17.25
CA GLN A 95 -1.34 -8.21 -18.20
C GLN A 95 -0.16 -7.54 -17.47
N VAL A 96 -0.44 -6.76 -16.42
CA VAL A 96 0.60 -6.08 -15.64
C VAL A 96 1.42 -7.09 -14.86
N THR A 97 0.79 -8.01 -14.13
CA THR A 97 1.53 -8.98 -13.31
C THR A 97 2.31 -9.98 -14.17
N THR A 98 1.76 -10.42 -15.31
CA THR A 98 2.46 -11.30 -16.25
C THR A 98 3.67 -10.62 -16.87
N LYS A 99 3.55 -9.33 -17.24
CA LYS A 99 4.69 -8.55 -17.72
C LYS A 99 5.81 -8.51 -16.69
N HIS A 100 5.49 -8.18 -15.44
CA HIS A 100 6.47 -8.17 -14.35
C HIS A 100 7.07 -9.56 -14.09
N ALA A 101 6.29 -10.64 -14.16
CA ALA A 101 6.83 -12.00 -14.01
C ALA A 101 7.82 -12.36 -15.13
N ASN A 102 7.51 -11.99 -16.38
CA ASN A 102 8.41 -12.22 -17.53
C ASN A 102 9.69 -11.39 -17.42
N GLU A 103 9.60 -10.12 -16.99
CA GLU A 103 10.77 -9.25 -16.77
C GLU A 103 11.71 -9.80 -15.68
N ASN A 104 11.17 -10.54 -14.70
CA ASN A 104 11.94 -11.23 -13.67
C ASN A 104 12.26 -12.70 -13.99
N ALA A 105 11.99 -13.16 -15.23
CA ALA A 105 12.19 -14.53 -15.71
C ALA A 105 11.54 -15.62 -14.82
N VAL A 106 10.38 -15.32 -14.24
CA VAL A 106 9.65 -16.23 -13.34
C VAL A 106 8.58 -16.99 -14.12
N GLU A 107 8.72 -18.31 -14.23
CA GLU A 107 7.77 -19.18 -14.92
C GLU A 107 6.97 -20.06 -13.94
N PHE A 108 5.66 -19.84 -13.84
CA PHE A 108 4.73 -20.64 -13.02
C PHE A 108 3.79 -21.49 -13.90
N ALA A 109 4.33 -22.45 -14.65
CA ALA A 109 3.58 -23.27 -15.61
C ALA A 109 2.42 -24.09 -15.01
N THR A 110 2.44 -24.38 -13.71
CA THR A 110 1.43 -25.22 -13.03
C THR A 110 0.26 -24.44 -12.42
N TYR A 111 0.34 -23.10 -12.33
CA TYR A 111 -0.72 -22.33 -11.67
C TYR A 111 -2.01 -22.30 -12.49
N ALA A 112 -1.91 -22.27 -13.82
CA ALA A 112 -3.05 -22.27 -14.73
C ALA A 112 -3.87 -23.58 -14.66
N SER A 113 -3.23 -24.72 -14.39
CA SER A 113 -3.91 -26.03 -14.33
C SER A 113 -4.64 -26.30 -13.01
N ARG A 114 -4.54 -25.41 -12.02
CA ARG A 114 -5.22 -25.55 -10.71
C ARG A 114 -6.46 -24.65 -10.56
N ARG A 115 -6.78 -23.85 -11.58
CA ARG A 115 -7.90 -22.89 -11.57
C ARG A 115 -9.13 -23.47 -12.29
N GLU A 116 -9.56 -24.67 -11.87
CA GLU A 116 -10.78 -25.35 -12.34
C GLU A 116 -11.70 -25.71 -11.16
#